data_AF-A0A9E3BC60-F1
#
_entry.id   AF-A0A9E3BC60-F1
#
_cell.length_a   1.000
_cell.length_b   1.000
_cell.length_c   1.000
_cell.angle_alpha   90.00
_cell.angle_beta   90.00
_cell.angle_gamma   90.00
#
_symmetry.space_group_name_H-M   'P 1'
#
loop_
_entity.id
_entity.type
_entity.pdbx_description
1 polymer ?
#
loop_
_entity_poly.entity_id
_entity_poly.type
_entity_poly.pdbx_seq_one_letter_code
_entity_poly.pdbx_strand_id
1 'polypeptide(L)'
;RLREAPEGVPLILINHFPLRERLVRLKRIPRFSLWCGTKLTEDWHTRFSVAVVVYGHLHIRATDYQDGVRFEEVSLGYPPQWRQERGVEGYLREILPGPQESLKQAGPIWHW
;
A
#
# COMPACT_ATOMS: atom_id res chain seq x y z
N ARG A 1 16.69 -9.55 10.04
CA ARG A 1 15.55 -8.78 10.63
C ARG A 1 15.49 -7.40 10.00
N LEU A 2 14.35 -6.68 10.01
CA LEU A 2 14.27 -5.34 9.40
C LEU A 2 15.30 -4.34 9.98
N ARG A 3 15.61 -4.45 11.28
CA ARG A 3 16.65 -3.64 11.94
C ARG A 3 18.09 -3.92 11.51
N GLU A 4 18.33 -4.99 10.77
CA GLU A 4 19.65 -5.36 10.24
C GLU A 4 19.81 -4.90 8.79
N ALA A 5 18.82 -4.21 8.22
CA ALA A 5 18.91 -3.66 6.88
C ALA A 5 20.04 -2.61 6.81
N PRO A 6 20.82 -2.55 5.71
CA PRO A 6 21.87 -1.56 5.54
C PRO A 6 21.35 -0.12 5.66
N GLU A 7 22.07 0.72 6.39
CA GLU A 7 21.76 2.15 6.46
C GLU A 7 21.95 2.83 5.09
N GLY A 8 21.16 3.87 4.83
CA GLY A 8 21.26 4.68 3.61
C GLY A 8 20.70 4.04 2.34
N VAL A 9 20.23 2.77 2.40
CA VAL A 9 19.59 2.10 1.25
C VAL A 9 18.07 2.21 1.38
N PRO A 10 17.36 2.81 0.40
CA PRO A 10 15.91 2.88 0.43
C PRO A 10 15.27 1.50 0.39
N LEU A 11 14.34 1.23 1.31
CA LEU A 11 13.65 -0.07 1.39
C LEU A 11 12.30 -0.04 0.67
N ILE A 12 11.90 -1.21 0.15
CA ILE A 12 10.52 -1.50 -0.21
C ILE A 12 9.98 -2.47 0.83
N LEU A 13 8.98 -2.05 1.60
CA LEU A 13 8.29 -2.93 2.53
C LEU A 13 7.11 -3.59 1.83
N ILE A 14 7.05 -4.92 1.88
CA ILE A 14 5.93 -5.70 1.35
C ILE A 14 5.25 -6.40 2.53
N ASN A 15 3.96 -6.17 2.70
CA ASN A 15 3.16 -6.84 3.72
C ASN A 15 1.75 -7.06 3.20
N HIS A 16 1.11 -8.19 3.52
CA HIS A 16 -0.26 -8.42 3.06
C HIS A 16 -1.23 -7.37 3.63
N PHE A 17 -1.11 -7.06 4.91
CA PHE A 17 -1.94 -6.10 5.62
C PHE A 17 -1.36 -4.67 5.52
N PRO A 18 -2.19 -3.62 5.52
CA PRO A 18 -1.69 -2.25 5.64
C PRO A 18 -0.90 -2.06 6.94
N LEU A 19 0.19 -1.30 6.86
CA LEU A 19 1.02 -0.98 8.04
C LEU A 19 0.41 0.13 8.92
N ARG A 20 -0.60 0.84 8.40
CA ARG A 20 -1.23 2.00 9.03
C ARG A 20 -2.75 1.89 9.03
N GLU A 21 -3.37 2.24 10.14
CA GLU A 21 -4.83 2.24 10.35
C GLU A 21 -5.55 3.16 9.36
N ARG A 22 -4.98 4.34 9.06
CA ARG A 22 -5.57 5.31 8.12
C ARG A 22 -5.80 4.76 6.71
N LEU A 23 -5.05 3.73 6.31
CA LEU A 23 -5.18 3.09 5.01
C LEU A 23 -6.38 2.14 4.94
N VAL A 24 -6.94 1.73 6.09
CA VAL A 24 -8.11 0.85 6.19
C VAL A 24 -9.40 1.66 5.99
N ARG A 25 -9.82 1.86 4.74
CA ARG A 25 -10.97 2.70 4.37
C ARG A 25 -12.28 1.92 4.15
N LEU A 26 -12.57 0.96 5.03
CA LEU A 26 -13.70 0.02 4.90
C LEU A 26 -15.05 0.60 5.36
N LYS A 27 -15.56 1.64 4.68
CA LYS A 27 -16.78 2.38 5.08
C LYS A 27 -18.03 1.51 5.28
N ARG A 28 -18.20 0.45 4.48
CA ARG A 28 -19.39 -0.43 4.52
C ARG A 28 -19.30 -1.52 5.59
N ILE A 29 -18.09 -1.89 6.01
CA ILE A 29 -17.82 -2.98 6.95
C ILE A 29 -16.75 -2.58 7.96
N PRO A 30 -16.93 -1.47 8.71
CA PRO A 30 -15.87 -0.90 9.54
C PRO A 30 -15.37 -1.85 10.63
N ARG A 31 -16.23 -2.75 11.13
CA ARG A 31 -15.85 -3.78 12.12
C ARG A 31 -14.78 -4.74 11.59
N PHE A 32 -14.64 -4.87 10.28
CA PHE A 32 -13.62 -5.72 9.68
C PHE A 32 -12.20 -5.20 9.90
N SER A 33 -12.02 -3.92 10.30
CA SER A 33 -10.71 -3.32 10.55
C SER A 33 -9.87 -4.04 11.59
N LEU A 34 -10.50 -4.78 12.53
CA LEU A 34 -9.83 -5.60 13.53
C LEU A 34 -8.96 -6.70 12.92
N TRP A 35 -9.22 -7.10 11.68
CA TRP A 35 -8.47 -8.12 10.95
C TRP A 35 -7.58 -7.51 9.86
N CYS A 36 -7.36 -6.19 9.87
CA CYS A 36 -6.62 -5.49 8.83
C CYS A 36 -5.19 -5.07 9.23
N GLY A 37 -4.64 -5.55 10.35
CA GLY A 37 -3.25 -5.29 10.72
C GLY A 37 -3.06 -4.93 12.19
N THR A 38 -2.06 -4.09 12.49
CA THR A 38 -1.70 -3.69 13.85
C THR A 38 -1.19 -2.25 13.89
N LYS A 39 -1.40 -1.55 15.01
CA LYS A 39 -0.86 -0.19 15.21
C LYS A 39 0.64 -0.18 15.54
N LEU A 40 1.24 -1.33 15.83
CA LEU A 40 2.68 -1.45 16.15
C LEU A 40 3.60 -1.17 14.95
N THR A 41 3.04 -1.07 13.74
CA THR A 41 3.76 -0.81 12.49
C THR A 41 3.53 0.60 11.93
N GLU A 42 2.81 1.47 12.64
CA GLU A 42 2.37 2.80 12.16
C GLU A 42 3.51 3.69 11.68
N ASP A 43 4.69 3.54 12.27
CA ASP A 43 5.86 4.39 12.05
C ASP A 43 6.98 3.67 11.29
N TRP A 44 6.76 2.45 10.80
CA TRP A 44 7.82 1.67 10.15
C TRP A 44 8.32 2.31 8.85
N HIS A 45 7.43 2.96 8.10
CA HIS A 45 7.79 3.62 6.85
C HIS A 45 8.74 4.80 7.05
N THR A 46 8.64 5.53 8.18
CA THR A 46 9.57 6.61 8.51
C THR A 46 10.81 6.11 9.27
N ARG A 47 10.68 5.04 10.06
CA ARG A 47 11.80 4.50 10.86
C ARG A 47 12.85 3.74 10.06
N PHE A 48 12.48 3.14 8.92
CA PHE A 48 13.35 2.22 8.18
C PHE A 48 13.72 2.72 6.77
N SER A 49 13.88 4.03 6.56
CA SER A 49 14.24 4.62 5.25
C SER A 49 13.47 4.00 4.07
N VAL A 50 12.14 3.95 4.17
CA VAL A 50 11.29 3.25 3.20
C VAL A 50 10.94 4.19 2.06
N ALA A 51 11.13 3.75 0.81
CA ALA A 51 10.68 4.47 -0.37
C ALA A 51 9.23 4.11 -0.73
N VAL A 52 8.87 2.83 -0.62
CA VAL A 52 7.54 2.33 -0.98
C VAL A 52 7.07 1.24 0.00
N VAL A 53 5.79 1.28 0.36
CA VAL A 53 5.10 0.20 1.06
C VAL A 53 4.07 -0.42 0.11
N VAL A 54 4.16 -1.72 -0.12
CA VAL A 54 3.22 -2.49 -0.94
C VAL A 54 2.37 -3.36 -0.03
N TYR A 55 1.05 -3.25 -0.19
CA TYR A 55 0.10 -4.05 0.56
C TYR A 55 -1.14 -4.41 -0.27
N GLY A 56 -1.97 -5.29 0.27
CA GLY A 56 -3.23 -5.68 -0.35
C GLY A 56 -4.31 -5.84 0.71
N HIS A 57 -4.92 -7.02 0.74
CA HIS A 57 -5.93 -7.45 1.72
C HIS A 57 -7.30 -6.74 1.59
N LEU A 58 -7.33 -5.45 1.30
CA LEU A 58 -8.55 -4.65 1.40
C LEU A 58 -9.42 -4.69 0.14
N HIS A 59 -8.86 -5.07 -1.02
CA HIS A 59 -9.54 -5.07 -2.32
C HIS A 59 -10.05 -3.68 -2.71
N ILE A 60 -9.26 -2.65 -2.40
CA ILE A 60 -9.54 -1.24 -2.69
C ILE A 60 -8.28 -0.56 -3.22
N ARG A 61 -7.97 -0.85 -4.49
CA ARG A 61 -6.76 -0.41 -5.19
C ARG A 61 -6.58 1.10 -5.12
N ALA A 62 -5.48 1.53 -4.53
CA ALA A 62 -5.19 2.93 -4.29
C ALA A 62 -3.68 3.19 -4.24
N THR A 63 -3.30 4.41 -4.57
CA THR A 63 -2.00 4.98 -4.21
C THR A 63 -2.19 6.07 -3.18
N ASP A 64 -1.41 6.02 -2.12
CA ASP A 64 -1.34 7.05 -1.08
C ASP A 64 0.11 7.51 -0.90
N TYR A 65 0.29 8.74 -0.42
CA TYR A 65 1.58 9.27 -0.01
C TYR A 65 1.44 9.79 1.41
N GLN A 66 2.24 9.23 2.32
CA GLN A 66 2.22 9.57 3.74
C GLN A 66 3.66 9.76 4.21
N ASP A 67 3.95 10.92 4.79
CA ASP A 67 5.29 11.27 5.27
C ASP A 67 6.37 11.13 4.17
N GLY A 68 6.01 11.45 2.92
CA GLY A 68 6.88 11.30 1.75
C GLY A 68 7.07 9.86 1.26
N VAL A 69 6.46 8.86 1.90
CA VAL A 69 6.51 7.45 1.48
C VAL A 69 5.27 7.08 0.67
N ARG A 70 5.47 6.39 -0.46
CA ARG A 70 4.36 5.90 -1.29
C ARG A 70 3.82 4.58 -0.76
N PHE A 71 2.51 4.48 -0.64
CA PHE A 71 1.78 3.28 -0.24
C PHE A 71 0.93 2.81 -1.41
N GLU A 72 1.07 1.53 -1.76
CA GLU A 72 0.39 0.91 -2.88
C GLU A 72 -0.52 -0.22 -2.39
N GLU A 73 -1.83 -0.02 -2.48
CA GLU A 73 -2.80 -1.10 -2.38
C GLU A 73 -2.94 -1.73 -3.77
N VAL A 74 -2.48 -2.98 -3.90
CA VAL A 74 -2.34 -3.66 -5.19
C VAL A 74 -3.29 -4.85 -5.36
N SER A 75 -4.37 -4.91 -4.57
CA SER A 75 -5.29 -6.05 -4.60
C SER A 75 -6.06 -6.11 -5.92
N LEU A 76 -6.13 -7.29 -6.55
CA LEU A 76 -7.04 -7.49 -7.69
C LEU A 76 -8.50 -7.69 -7.22
N GLY A 77 -8.66 -8.49 -6.16
CA GLY A 77 -9.94 -8.88 -5.61
C GLY A 77 -10.58 -10.10 -6.27
N TYR A 78 -11.84 -10.34 -5.94
CA TYR A 78 -12.66 -11.41 -6.50
C TYR A 78 -13.11 -11.10 -7.93
N PRO A 79 -13.54 -12.09 -8.73
CA PRO A 79 -13.97 -11.89 -10.11
C PRO A 79 -14.93 -10.71 -10.39
N PRO A 80 -15.92 -10.37 -9.54
CA PRO A 80 -16.78 -9.21 -9.78
C PRO A 80 -16.15 -7.86 -9.44
N GLN A 81 -14.94 -7.83 -8.87
CA GLN A 81 -14.26 -6.61 -8.40
C GLN A 81 -13.30 -6.02 -9.45
N TRP A 82 -13.12 -6.70 -10.58
CA TRP A 82 -12.23 -6.25 -11.67
C TRP A 82 -12.77 -6.67 -13.04
N ARG A 83 -12.27 -6.01 -14.08
CA ARG A 83 -12.68 -6.19 -15.48
C ARG A 83 -11.82 -7.25 -16.13
N GLN A 84 -12.38 -8.46 -16.29
CA GLN A 84 -11.66 -9.59 -16.89
C GLN A 84 -11.17 -9.30 -18.31
N GLU A 85 -11.88 -8.45 -19.04
CA GLU A 85 -11.53 -8.04 -20.40
C GLU A 85 -10.18 -7.29 -20.49
N ARG A 86 -9.71 -6.69 -19.40
CA ARG A 86 -8.39 -6.04 -19.35
C ARG A 86 -7.24 -7.04 -19.14
N GLY A 87 -7.55 -8.30 -18.80
CA GLY A 87 -6.58 -9.28 -18.34
C GLY A 87 -5.91 -8.87 -17.02
N VAL A 88 -5.15 -9.80 -16.42
CA VAL A 88 -4.44 -9.52 -15.15
C VAL A 88 -3.33 -8.46 -15.33
N GLU A 89 -2.75 -8.38 -16.52
CA GLU A 89 -1.66 -7.46 -16.85
C GLU A 89 -2.07 -5.99 -16.67
N GLY A 90 -3.31 -5.63 -17.04
CA GLY A 90 -3.85 -4.29 -16.85
C GLY A 90 -4.02 -3.87 -15.39
N TYR A 91 -3.82 -4.79 -14.45
CA TYR A 91 -3.92 -4.55 -13.01
C TYR A 91 -2.56 -4.58 -12.29
N LEU A 92 -1.48 -4.93 -13.00
CA LEU A 92 -0.12 -4.85 -12.45
C LEU A 92 0.20 -3.40 -12.05
N ARG A 93 0.86 -3.25 -10.90
CA ARG A 93 1.31 -1.95 -10.40
C ARG A 93 2.82 -1.87 -10.51
N GLU A 94 3.31 -0.89 -11.24
CA GLU A 94 4.73 -0.58 -11.25
C GLU A 94 5.16 -0.03 -9.88
N ILE A 95 6.12 -0.71 -9.27
CA ILE A 95 6.69 -0.31 -7.98
C ILE A 95 8.01 0.44 -8.19
N LEU A 96 8.90 -0.03 -9.05
CA LEU A 96 10.09 0.72 -9.46
C LEU A 96 10.21 0.70 -10.99
N PRO A 97 10.70 1.79 -11.63
CA PRO A 97 11.14 3.06 -11.02
C PRO A 97 9.99 3.88 -10.41
N GLY A 98 8.75 3.59 -10.79
CA GLY A 98 7.56 4.25 -10.26
C GLY A 98 7.32 5.62 -10.89
N PRO A 99 6.21 6.28 -10.53
CA PRO A 99 5.87 7.60 -11.05
C PRO A 99 6.93 8.65 -10.67
N GLN A 100 7.22 9.59 -11.58
CA GLN A 100 8.25 10.62 -11.39
C GLN A 100 7.93 11.65 -10.29
N GLU A 101 6.66 11.82 -9.93
CA GLU A 101 6.25 12.80 -8.93
C GLU A 101 6.18 12.20 -7.51
N SER A 102 7.01 12.71 -6.61
CA SER A 102 6.89 12.42 -5.17
C SER A 102 5.97 13.46 -4.51
N LEU A 103 4.80 13.04 -4.05
CA LEU A 103 3.92 13.88 -3.24
C LEU A 103 4.26 13.68 -1.75
N LYS A 104 4.34 14.77 -0.96
CA LYS A 104 4.64 14.65 0.49
C LYS A 104 3.47 14.05 1.29
N GLN A 105 2.24 14.47 0.95
CA GLN A 105 1.00 13.97 1.51
C GLN A 105 -0.08 14.05 0.43
N ALA A 106 -0.57 12.90 -0.06
CA ALA A 106 -1.56 12.87 -1.13
C ALA A 106 -2.29 11.53 -1.20
N GLY A 107 -3.40 11.51 -1.93
CA GLY A 107 -4.25 10.33 -2.07
C GLY A 107 -5.36 10.23 -1.03
N PRO A 108 -6.22 9.19 -1.11
CA PRO A 108 -6.07 8.07 -2.03
C PRO A 108 -6.36 8.44 -3.48
N ILE A 109 -5.45 8.05 -4.38
CA ILE A 109 -5.67 8.02 -5.82
C ILE A 109 -6.21 6.62 -6.14
N TRP A 110 -7.50 6.52 -6.50
CA TRP A 110 -8.18 5.25 -6.72
C TRP A 110 -7.92 4.68 -8.12
N HIS A 111 -7.83 3.34 -8.23
CA HIS A 111 -7.55 2.66 -9.49
C HIS A 111 -8.57 1.54 -9.80
N TRP A 112 -9.65 1.88 -10.52
CA TRP A 112 -10.77 0.97 -10.86
C TRP A 112 -10.71 0.37 -12.28
#